data_AF-N6SRE4-F1
#
_entry.id   AF-N6SRE4-F1
#
_cell.length_a   1.000
_cell.length_b   1.000
_cell.length_c   1.000
_cell.angle_alpha   90.00
_cell.angle_beta   90.00
_cell.angle_gamma   90.00
#
_symmetry.space_group_name_H-M   'P 1'
#
loop_
_entity.id
_entity.type
_entity.pdbx_description
1 polymer ?
#
loop_
_entity_poly.entity_id
_entity_poly.type
_entity_poly.pdbx_seq_one_letter_code
_entity_poly.pdbx_strand_id
1 'polypeptide(L)' 'DEAQFFLSGFVNKQNCRIWENENPRVIVEKPMHPERVTVWYGLWVDNVMGPYFKNECNQ' A
#
# COMPACT_ATOMS: atom_id res chain seq x y z
N ASP A 1 -1.20 13.63 -8.31
CA ASP A 1 -0.40 12.48 -7.90
C ASP A 1 -1.31 11.33 -7.51
N GLU A 2 -0.81 10.10 -7.57
CA GLU A 2 -1.56 8.87 -7.28
C GLU A 2 -0.86 8.07 -6.18
N ALA A 3 -1.61 7.63 -5.17
CA ALA A 3 -1.11 6.76 -4.12
C ALA A 3 -2.07 5.59 -3.86
N GLN A 4 -1.52 4.39 -3.68
CA GLN A 4 -2.29 3.20 -3.34
C GLN A 4 -2.09 2.82 -1.87
N PHE A 5 -3.20 2.58 -1.17
CA PHE A 5 -3.21 2.15 0.23
C PHE A 5 -3.91 0.81 0.36
N PHE A 6 -3.35 -0.09 1.16
CA PHE A 6 -3.97 -1.36 1.49
C PHE A 6 -4.97 -1.17 2.63
N LEU A 7 -6.21 -1.62 2.46
CA LEU A 7 -7.24 -1.53 3.50
C LEU A 7 -7.05 -2.56 4.61
N SER A 8 -6.28 -3.62 4.35
CA SER A 8 -5.95 -4.67 5.31
C SER A 8 -4.91 -4.26 6.37
N GLY A 9 -4.46 -3.00 6.38
CA GLY A 9 -3.34 -2.55 7.21
C GLY A 9 -1.98 -3.10 6.77
N PHE A 10 -1.94 -3.80 5.62
CA PHE A 10 -0.72 -4.34 5.05
C PHE A 10 0.18 -3.21 4.57
N VAL A 11 1.39 -3.12 5.11
CA VAL A 11 2.42 -2.21 4.61
C VAL A 11 3.27 -2.98 3.62
N ASN A 12 3.32 -2.52 2.36
CA ASN A 12 4.26 -3.05 1.39
C ASN A 12 5.68 -2.63 1.76
N LYS A 13 6.29 -3.39 2.66
CA LYS A 13 7.68 -3.26 3.06
C LYS A 13 8.54 -3.76 1.90
N GLN A 14 8.96 -2.84 1.03
CA GLN A 14 9.86 -3.15 -0.08
C GLN A 14 11.25 -3.59 0.42
N ASN A 15 11.61 -3.25 1.67
CA ASN A 15 12.83 -3.69 2.35
C ASN A 15 12.49 -4.37 3.69
N CYS A 16 11.93 -5.59 3.65
CA CYS A 16 11.86 -6.45 4.84
C CYS A 16 13.23 -7.11 5.10
N ARG A 17 13.92 -6.73 6.18
CA ARG A 17 15.10 -7.45 6.66
C ARG A 17 14.78 -8.18 7.96
N ILE A 18 14.81 -9.51 7.91
CA ILE A 18 14.59 -10.39 9.05
C ILE A 18 15.98 -10.77 9.57
N TRP A 19 16.22 -10.56 10.86
CA TRP A 19 17.47 -10.95 11.53
C TRP A 19 17.19 -12.12 12.45
N GLU A 20 17.94 -13.20 12.29
CA GLU A 20 17.97 -14.33 13.23
C GLU A 20 19.40 -14.88 13.27
N ASN A 21 19.74 -15.60 14.34
CA ASN A 21 21.07 -16.20 14.53
C ASN A 21 21.30 -17.45 13.66
N GLU A 22 20.22 -18.08 13.18
CA GLU A 22 20.23 -19.17 12.19
C GLU A 22 19.35 -18.81 10.98
N ASN A 23 19.32 -19.63 9.92
CA ASN A 23 18.50 -19.33 8.73
C ASN A 23 17.00 -19.44 9.09
N PRO A 24 16.25 -18.32 9.13
CA PRO A 24 14.95 -18.31 9.77
C PRO A 24 13.85 -18.93 8.91
N ARG A 25 14.17 -19.38 7.67
CA ARG A 25 13.23 -19.97 6.69
C ARG A 25 11.89 -19.24 6.61
N VAL A 26 11.87 -17.92 6.82
CA VAL A 26 10.62 -17.17 6.91
C VAL A 26 10.06 -16.96 5.51
N ILE A 27 8.91 -17.57 5.28
CA ILE A 27 8.07 -17.29 4.12
C ILE A 27 7.08 -16.22 4.56
N VAL A 28 7.22 -15.01 4.04
CA VAL A 28 6.22 -13.95 4.24
C VAL A 28 5.18 -14.11 3.16
N GLU A 29 4.09 -14.79 3.48
CA GLU A 29 2.94 -14.89 2.59
C GLU A 29 2.32 -13.50 2.42
N LYS A 30 2.16 -13.09 1.15
CA LYS A 30 1.46 -11.87 0.78
C LYS A 30 0.15 -12.27 0.10
N PRO A 31 -0.98 -11.65 0.47
CA PRO A 31 -2.22 -11.86 -0.26
C PRO A 31 -2.03 -11.51 -1.75
N MET A 32 -2.52 -12.35 -2.64
CA MET A 32 -2.41 -12.16 -4.10
C MET A 32 -3.29 -11.00 -4.60
N HIS A 33 -4.45 -10.80 -3.96
CA HIS A 33 -5.41 -9.72 -4.25
C HIS A 33 -5.87 -9.03 -2.97
N PRO A 34 -4.99 -8.25 -2.31
CA PRO A 34 -5.41 -7.48 -1.17
C PRO A 34 -6.29 -6.31 -1.62
N GLU A 35 -7.31 -6.00 -0.83
CA GLU A 35 -8.18 -4.86 -1.06
C GLU A 35 -7.38 -3.54 -0.94
N ARG A 36 -7.44 -2.72 -1.98
CA ARG A 36 -6.70 -1.46 -2.09
C ARG A 36 -7.64 -0.32 -2.43
N VAL A 37 -7.28 0.86 -1.95
CA VAL A 37 -7.86 2.13 -2.37
C VAL A 37 -6.79 2.95 -3.06
N THR A 38 -7.12 3.43 -4.25
CA THR A 38 -6.29 4.34 -5.02
C THR A 38 -6.79 5.76 -4.77
N VAL A 39 -5.91 6.60 -4.25
CA VAL A 39 -6.21 8.00 -3.94
C VAL A 39 -5.54 8.89 -4.97
N TRP A 40 -6.35 9.72 -5.60
CA TRP A 40 -5.92 10.77 -6.50
C TRP A 40 -5.99 12.11 -5.79
N TYR A 41 -4.96 12.91 -5.98
CA TYR A 41 -4.90 14.21 -5.33
C TYR A 41 -4.16 15.25 -6.17
N GLY A 42 -4.68 16.47 -6.17
CA GLY A 42 -4.07 17.62 -6.82
C GLY A 42 -3.48 18.59 -5.80
N LEU A 43 -2.18 18.85 -5.90
CA LEU A 43 -1.52 19.94 -5.16
C LEU A 43 -1.46 21.18 -6.06
N TRP A 44 -1.82 22.34 -5.52
CA TRP A 44 -1.49 23.64 -6.11
C TRP A 44 -0.75 24.49 -5.07
N VAL A 45 -0.20 25.65 -5.48
CA VAL A 45 0.71 26.48 -4.65
C VAL A 45 0.17 26.78 -3.24
N ASP A 46 -1.10 27.19 -3.10
CA ASP A 46 -1.70 27.57 -1.82
C ASP A 46 -2.74 26.60 -1.23
N ASN A 47 -3.17 25.57 -1.96
CA ASN A 47 -4.19 24.64 -1.48
C ASN A 47 -4.13 23.29 -2.19
N VAL A 48 -5.10 22.51 -1.79
CA VAL A 48 -5.30 21.12 -2.00
C VAL A 48 -6.59 20.99 -2.79
N MET A 49 -6.51 20.42 -3.99
CA MET A 49 -7.69 19.88 -4.65
C MET A 49 -7.99 18.53 -3.99
N GLY A 50 -9.16 18.44 -3.34
CA GLY A 50 -9.49 17.37 -2.40
C GLY A 50 -9.28 15.95 -2.94
N PRO A 51 -9.05 14.97 -2.05
CA PRO A 51 -8.75 13.60 -2.44
C PRO A 51 -9.94 12.93 -3.12
N TYR A 52 -9.68 12.28 -4.25
CA TYR A 52 -10.62 11.39 -4.92
C TYR A 52 -10.24 9.94 -4.62
N PHE A 53 -11.17 9.19 -4.03
CA PHE A 53 -10.98 7.79 -3.65
C PHE A 53 -11.59 6.88 -4.70
N LYS A 54 -10.75 6.05 -5.33
CA LYS A 54 -11.17 4.97 -6.21
C LYS A 54 -10.96 3.63 -5.49
N ASN A 55 -12.06 2.95 -5.18
CA ASN A 55 -12.00 1.58 -4.67
C ASN A 55 -11.74 0.63 -5.84
N GLU A 56 -10.75 -0.26 -5.71
CA GLU A 56 -10.46 -1.29 -6.71
C GLU A 56 -11.32 -2.56 -6.49
N CYS A 57 -12.56 -2.39 -6.01
CA CYS A 57 -13.48 -3.51 -5.85
C CYS A 57 -14.23 -3.76 -7.17
N ASN A 58 -13.70 -4.71 -7.94
CA ASN A 58 -14.25 -5.38 -9.12
C ASN A 58 -14.44 -4.54 -10.40
N GLN A 59 -13.45 -4.63 -11.29
CA GLN A 59 -13.57 -5.28 -12.61
C GLN A 59 -12.19 -5.76 -13.09
#